data_AF-A0A369VRN6-F1
#
_entry.id   AF-A0A369VRN6-F1
#
_cell.length_a   1.000
_cell.length_b   1.000
_cell.length_c   1.000
_cell.angle_alpha   90.00
_cell.angle_beta   90.00
_cell.angle_gamma   90.00
#
_symmetry.space_group_name_H-M   'P 1'
#
loop_
_entity.id
_entity.type
_entity.pdbx_description
1 polymer ?
#
loop_
_entity_poly.entity_id
_entity_poly.type
_entity_poly.pdbx_seq_one_letter_code
_entity_poly.pdbx_strand_id
1 'polypeptide(L)'
;MQACALRQPVEVAVSQPVPVAVPVKDTPPAELTRCAARPEGLPENPALVAQIPTAIRAGIIRLARAFAANANQLDRLIAWTGTPCPAAPH
;
A
#
# COMPACT_ATOMS: atom_id res chain seq x y z
N MET A 1 9.60 -50.95 51.99
CA MET A 1 9.82 -50.24 50.71
C MET A 1 8.75 -49.16 50.60
N GLN A 2 9.10 -47.91 50.87
CA GLN A 2 8.17 -46.78 50.72
C GLN A 2 8.35 -46.20 49.31
N ALA A 3 7.31 -46.28 48.49
CA ALA A 3 7.29 -45.68 47.17
C ALA A 3 6.89 -44.20 47.27
N CYS A 4 7.64 -43.32 46.59
CA CYS A 4 7.35 -41.89 46.49
C CYS A 4 5.97 -41.67 45.84
N ALA A 5 5.12 -40.87 46.50
CA ALA A 5 3.92 -40.34 45.87
C ALA A 5 4.32 -39.37 44.74
N LEU A 6 4.05 -39.76 43.50
CA LEU A 6 4.11 -38.86 42.35
C LEU A 6 3.09 -37.74 42.59
N ARG A 7 3.55 -36.50 42.81
CA ARG A 7 2.69 -35.32 42.74
C ARG A 7 2.15 -35.25 41.32
N GLN A 8 0.85 -35.43 41.15
CA GLN A 8 0.20 -35.15 39.86
C GLN A 8 0.42 -33.68 39.52
N PRO A 9 0.89 -33.34 38.31
CA PRO A 9 0.91 -31.96 37.86
C PRO A 9 -0.53 -31.46 37.83
N VAL A 10 -0.79 -30.36 38.55
CA VAL A 10 -2.06 -29.65 38.46
C VAL A 10 -2.11 -29.05 37.06
N GLU A 11 -2.80 -29.72 36.14
CA GLU A 11 -3.17 -29.11 34.86
C GLU A 11 -4.16 -27.99 35.15
N VAL A 12 -3.67 -26.75 35.08
CA VAL A 12 -4.53 -25.57 35.14
C VAL A 12 -5.30 -25.53 33.83
N ALA A 13 -6.57 -25.93 33.87
CA ALA A 13 -7.48 -25.86 32.74
C ALA A 13 -7.62 -24.39 32.31
N VAL A 14 -7.00 -24.02 31.19
CA VAL A 14 -7.24 -22.73 30.53
C VAL A 14 -8.64 -22.80 29.92
N SER A 15 -9.61 -22.13 30.55
CA SER A 15 -11.04 -22.35 30.28
C SER A 15 -11.51 -21.88 28.90
N GLN A 16 -10.70 -21.13 28.16
CA GLN A 16 -10.87 -20.79 26.75
C GLN A 16 -9.65 -20.00 26.28
N PRO A 17 -9.17 -20.17 25.03
CA PRO A 17 -8.17 -19.28 24.47
C PRO A 17 -8.74 -17.86 24.40
N VAL A 18 -8.17 -16.95 25.19
CA VAL A 18 -8.54 -15.52 25.14
C VAL A 18 -7.86 -14.92 23.92
N PRO A 19 -8.60 -14.29 22.99
CA PRO A 19 -7.99 -13.61 21.87
C PRO A 19 -7.14 -12.44 22.39
N VAL A 20 -5.83 -12.52 22.16
CA VAL A 20 -4.88 -11.44 22.45
C VAL A 20 -4.73 -10.61 21.18
N ALA A 21 -5.27 -9.39 21.18
CA ALA A 21 -4.99 -8.43 20.13
C ALA A 21 -3.59 -7.85 20.35
N VAL A 22 -2.62 -8.26 19.53
CA VAL A 22 -1.30 -7.63 19.50
C VAL A 22 -1.37 -6.46 18.52
N PRO A 23 -1.12 -5.20 18.96
CA PRO A 23 -1.05 -4.09 18.05
C PRO A 23 0.21 -4.23 17.18
N VAL A 24 0.03 -4.67 15.94
CA VAL A 24 1.09 -4.68 14.94
C VAL A 24 1.09 -3.30 14.27
N LYS A 25 2.08 -2.46 14.59
CA LYS A 25 2.31 -1.19 13.88
C LYS A 25 3.50 -1.38 12.94
N ASP A 26 3.28 -2.06 11.83
CA ASP A 26 4.25 -2.14 10.74
C ASP A 26 4.16 -0.85 9.93
N THR A 27 4.97 0.14 10.33
CA THR A 27 5.12 1.35 9.52
C THR A 27 5.75 0.93 8.19
N PRO A 28 5.10 1.18 7.03
CA PRO A 28 5.67 0.78 5.74
C PRO A 28 7.05 1.43 5.52
N PRO A 29 7.92 0.82 4.70
CA PRO A 29 9.14 1.45 4.22
C PRO A 29 8.90 2.88 3.71
N ALA A 30 9.86 3.78 3.92
CA ALA A 30 9.70 5.21 3.66
C ALA A 30 9.37 5.56 2.19
N GLU A 31 9.69 4.68 1.24
CA GLU A 31 9.30 4.81 -0.17
C GLU A 31 7.78 4.71 -0.36
N LEU A 32 7.09 3.95 0.50
CA LEU A 32 5.64 3.73 0.45
C LEU A 32 4.85 4.78 1.23
N THR A 33 5.53 5.69 1.94
CA THR A 33 4.92 6.81 2.67
C THR A 33 5.10 8.16 1.97
N ARG A 34 5.76 8.19 0.80
CA ARG A 34 5.97 9.40 0.00
C ARG A 34 4.94 9.49 -1.12
N CYS A 35 4.31 10.66 -1.25
CA CYS A 35 3.31 10.90 -2.29
C CYS A 35 3.88 10.64 -3.69
N ALA A 36 3.01 10.12 -4.57
CA ALA A 36 3.38 9.87 -5.94
C ALA A 36 3.79 11.18 -6.62
N ALA A 37 4.96 11.18 -7.28
CA ALA A 37 5.35 12.29 -8.14
C ALA A 37 4.40 12.38 -9.34
N ARG A 38 3.97 13.58 -9.71
CA ARG A 38 3.13 13.83 -10.89
C ARG A 38 3.84 14.86 -11.77
N PRO A 39 4.69 14.42 -12.71
CA PRO A 39 5.37 15.36 -13.60
C PRO A 39 4.36 16.03 -14.52
N GLU A 40 4.75 17.19 -15.05
CA GLU A 40 3.97 17.88 -16.06
C GLU A 40 3.78 16.97 -17.29
N GLY A 41 2.58 17.05 -17.87
CA GLY A 41 2.21 16.26 -19.04
C GLY A 41 2.95 16.68 -20.32
N LEU A 42 2.63 16.00 -21.42
CA LEU A 42 3.07 16.45 -22.74
C LEU A 42 2.38 17.78 -23.10
N PRO A 43 3.03 18.63 -23.91
CA PRO A 43 2.40 19.86 -24.40
C PRO A 43 1.08 19.58 -25.13
N GLU A 44 0.04 20.32 -24.79
CA GLU A 44 -1.30 20.17 -25.40
C GLU A 44 -1.45 20.91 -26.74
N ASN A 45 -0.37 21.53 -27.24
CA ASN A 45 -0.38 22.25 -28.51
C ASN A 45 -0.83 21.34 -29.66
N PRO A 46 -1.97 21.61 -30.32
CA PRO A 46 -2.51 20.75 -31.38
C PRO A 46 -1.55 20.52 -32.54
N ALA A 47 -0.73 21.51 -32.88
CA ALA A 47 0.27 21.41 -33.96
C ALA A 47 1.41 20.44 -33.61
N LEU A 48 1.74 20.28 -32.32
CA LEU A 48 2.72 19.29 -31.85
C LEU A 48 2.09 17.90 -31.73
N VAL A 49 0.86 17.83 -31.20
CA VAL A 49 0.13 16.56 -31.05
C VAL A 49 -0.13 15.90 -32.41
N ALA A 50 -0.42 16.69 -33.45
CA ALA A 50 -0.62 16.20 -34.81
C ALA A 50 0.62 15.55 -35.44
N GLN A 51 1.83 15.84 -34.92
CA GLN A 51 3.07 15.23 -35.40
C GLN A 51 3.31 13.83 -34.82
N ILE A 52 2.55 13.43 -33.80
CA ILE A 52 2.71 12.12 -33.15
C ILE A 52 1.95 11.07 -33.97
N PRO A 53 2.61 10.01 -34.48
CA PRO A 53 1.93 8.93 -35.16
C PRO A 53 0.84 8.29 -34.28
N THR A 54 -0.31 7.95 -34.85
CA THR A 54 -1.49 7.48 -34.10
C THR A 54 -1.18 6.29 -33.19
N ALA A 55 -0.40 5.32 -33.66
CA ALA A 55 0.00 4.14 -32.87
C ALA A 55 0.85 4.52 -31.65
N ILE A 56 1.76 5.48 -31.83
CA ILE A 56 2.61 6.01 -30.75
C ILE A 56 1.76 6.80 -29.75
N ARG A 57 0.86 7.67 -30.23
CA ARG A 57 -0.08 8.40 -29.37
C ARG A 57 -0.92 7.45 -28.51
N ALA A 58 -1.43 6.37 -29.11
CA ALA A 58 -2.16 5.35 -28.36
C ALA A 58 -1.29 4.67 -27.30
N GLY A 59 -0.03 4.37 -27.62
CA GLY A 59 0.96 3.84 -26.65
C GLY A 59 1.19 4.78 -25.48
N ILE A 60 1.44 6.07 -25.75
CA ILE A 60 1.65 7.11 -24.75
C ILE A 60 0.43 7.22 -23.82
N ILE A 61 -0.79 7.25 -24.38
CA ILE A 61 -2.02 7.31 -23.58
C ILE A 61 -2.15 6.09 -22.66
N ARG A 62 -1.82 4.89 -23.14
CA ARG A 62 -1.84 3.68 -22.29
C ARG A 62 -0.83 3.76 -21.15
N LEU A 63 0.39 4.23 -21.43
CA LEU A 63 1.41 4.42 -20.40
C LEU A 63 0.98 5.46 -19.36
N ALA A 64 0.45 6.60 -19.79
CA ALA A 64 -0.04 7.65 -18.89
C ALA A 64 -1.17 7.14 -17.97
N ARG A 65 -2.09 6.33 -18.51
CA ARG A 65 -3.16 5.71 -17.72
C ARG A 65 -2.63 4.69 -16.70
N ALA A 66 -1.68 3.85 -17.10
CA ALA A 66 -1.06 2.89 -16.20
C ALA A 66 -0.32 3.59 -15.05
N PHE A 67 0.42 4.66 -15.38
CA PHE A 67 1.08 5.51 -14.38
C PHE A 67 0.07 6.12 -13.40
N ALA A 68 -1.00 6.73 -13.91
CA ALA A 68 -2.05 7.33 -13.07
C ALA A 68 -2.70 6.29 -12.14
N ALA A 69 -2.97 5.07 -12.64
CA ALA A 69 -3.51 3.98 -11.83
C ALA A 69 -2.57 3.59 -10.68
N ASN A 70 -1.27 3.48 -10.94
CA ASN A 70 -0.27 3.16 -9.92
C ASN A 70 -0.11 4.29 -8.89
N ALA A 71 -0.05 5.55 -9.34
CA ALA A 71 -0.01 6.71 -8.45
C ALA A 71 -1.22 6.75 -7.52
N ASN A 72 -2.42 6.47 -8.05
CA ASN A 72 -3.65 6.42 -7.25
C ASN A 72 -3.70 5.23 -6.28
N GLN A 73 -3.00 4.13 -6.55
CA GLN A 73 -2.85 3.04 -5.58
C GLN A 73 -1.94 3.48 -4.42
N LEU A 74 -0.82 4.14 -4.72
CA LEU A 74 0.10 4.65 -3.70
C LEU A 74 -0.56 5.72 -2.83
N ASP A 75 -1.29 6.66 -3.41
CA ASP A 75 -2.00 7.70 -2.63
C ASP A 75 -3.03 7.09 -1.67
N ARG A 76 -3.71 6.01 -2.08
CA ARG A 76 -4.63 5.26 -1.21
C ARG A 76 -3.91 4.53 -0.09
N LEU A 77 -2.75 3.94 -0.36
CA LEU A 77 -1.91 3.32 0.66
C LEU A 77 -1.46 4.35 1.71
N ILE A 78 -1.05 5.54 1.26
CA ILE A 78 -0.62 6.63 2.14
C ILE A 78 -1.78 7.16 2.97
N ALA A 79 -2.95 7.39 2.34
CA ALA A 79 -4.15 7.81 3.06
C ALA A 79 -4.62 6.78 4.09
N TRP A 80 -4.41 5.48 3.84
CA TRP A 80 -4.72 4.43 4.80
C TRP A 80 -3.74 4.39 5.98
N THR A 81 -2.46 4.68 5.75
CA THR A 81 -1.41 4.58 6.78
C THR A 81 -1.14 5.88 7.54
N GLY A 82 -1.60 7.03 7.04
CA GLY A 82 -1.33 8.33 7.66
C GLY A 82 -2.06 9.50 7.01
N THR A 83 -1.33 10.59 6.76
CA THR A 83 -1.91 11.81 6.20
C THR A 83 -2.06 11.70 4.67
N PRO A 84 -3.25 11.97 4.11
CA PRO A 84 -3.47 11.92 2.67
C PRO A 84 -2.54 12.86 1.89
N CYS A 85 -2.18 12.45 0.67
CA CYS A 85 -1.44 13.30 -0.25
C CYS A 85 -2.28 14.50 -0.71
N PRO A 86 -1.66 15.66 -0.99
CA PRO A 86 -2.37 16.78 -1.58
C PRO A 86 -2.97 16.38 -2.93
N ALA A 87 -4.15 16.92 -3.23
CA ALA A 87 -4.75 16.74 -4.55
C ALA A 87 -3.78 17.25 -5.62
N ALA A 88 -3.65 16.49 -6.72
CA ALA A 88 -2.86 16.94 -7.85
C ALA A 88 -3.42 18.28 -8.38
N PRO A 89 -2.55 19.25 -8.71
CA PRO A 89 -3.01 20.42 -9.45
C PRO A 89 -3.63 19.98 -10.78
N HIS A 90 -4.79 20.57 -11.11
CA HIS A 90 -5.51 20.34 -12.36
C HIS A 90 -4.82 21.02 -13.54
#